data_AF-A0A0M6XND7-F1
#
_entry.id   AF-A0A0M6XND7-F1
#
_cell.length_a   1.000
_cell.length_b   1.000
_cell.length_c   1.000
_cell.angle_alpha   90.00
_cell.angle_beta   90.00
_cell.angle_gamma   90.00
#
_symmetry.space_group_name_H-M   'P 1'
#
loop_
_entity.id
_entity.type
_entity.pdbx_description
1 polymer ?
#
loop_
_entity_poly.entity_id
_entity_poly.type
_entity_poly.pdbx_seq_one_letter_code
_entity_poly.pdbx_strand_id
1 'polypeptide(L)' 'MSYHGKYTAPEDILRDADLSRAEKIRMLEQWRDDKKAYMRASGEGMEGEDRADLLKRIKKALASLQE' A
#
# COMPACT_ATOMS: atom_id res chain seq x y z
N MET A 1 -0.37 -10.35 9.65
CA MET A 1 -0.18 -9.07 10.36
C MET A 1 -0.83 -7.99 9.53
N SER A 2 -1.91 -7.41 10.04
CA SER A 2 -2.63 -6.33 9.37
C SER A 2 -1.88 -5.02 9.59
N TYR A 3 -1.56 -4.30 8.52
CA TYR A 3 -0.84 -3.01 8.56
C TYR A 3 -1.71 -1.84 9.06
N HIS A 4 -3.00 -2.09 9.35
CA HIS A 4 -4.13 -1.17 9.52
C HIS A 4 -4.07 -0.19 10.72
N GLY A 5 -2.88 0.20 11.18
CA GLY A 5 -2.76 1.24 12.20
C GLY A 5 -1.35 1.74 12.49
N LYS A 6 -0.31 0.99 12.12
CA LYS A 6 1.09 1.41 12.33
C LYS A 6 1.61 2.33 11.22
N TYR A 7 1.10 2.17 10.00
CA TYR A 7 1.62 2.88 8.82
C TYR A 7 0.53 3.67 8.13
N THR A 8 0.78 4.96 7.95
CA THR A 8 -0.13 5.89 7.27
C THR A 8 0.21 6.02 5.79
N ALA A 9 1.47 5.80 5.42
CA ALA A 9 1.95 5.83 4.06
C ALA A 9 2.72 4.55 3.70
N PRO A 10 2.73 4.14 2.42
CA PRO A 10 3.55 3.02 1.93
C PRO A 10 5.04 3.27 2.17
N GLU A 11 5.43 4.54 2.19
CA GLU A 11 6.78 5.02 2.46
C GLU A 11 7.22 4.71 3.91
N ASP A 12 6.29 4.67 4.86
CA ASP A 12 6.61 4.32 6.24
C ASP A 12 7.09 2.85 6.34
N ILE A 13 6.47 1.96 5.56
CA ILE A 13 6.89 0.54 5.47
C ILE A 13 8.28 0.43 4.84
N LEU A 14 8.61 1.28 3.86
CA LEU A 14 9.95 1.29 3.26
C LEU A 14 11.02 1.73 4.25
N ARG A 15 10.71 2.74 5.08
CA ARG A 15 11.62 3.35 6.05
C ARG A 15 11.76 2.54 7.34
N ASP A 16 10.83 1.64 7.61
CA ASP A 16 10.88 0.75 8.76
C ASP A 16 12.10 -0.19 8.65
N ALA A 17 13.04 -0.08 9.58
CA ALA A 17 14.28 -0.86 9.58
C ALA A 17 14.11 -2.23 10.24
N ASP A 18 13.05 -2.43 11.02
CA ASP A 18 12.73 -3.71 11.66
C ASP A 18 12.16 -4.72 10.66
N LEU A 19 11.57 -4.25 9.55
CA LEU A 19 11.03 -5.12 8.51
C LEU A 19 12.09 -5.57 7.52
N SER A 20 12.12 -6.88 7.25
CA SER A 20 12.91 -7.42 6.13
C SER A 20 12.31 -7.02 4.77
N ARG A 21 13.13 -7.01 3.71
CA ARG A 21 12.68 -6.72 2.34
C ARG A 21 11.47 -7.58 1.93
N ALA A 22 11.50 -8.86 2.28
CA ALA A 22 10.40 -9.80 1.99
C ALA A 22 9.11 -9.45 2.75
N GLU A 23 9.22 -9.04 4.02
CA GLU A 23 8.07 -8.59 4.80
C GLU A 23 7.49 -7.29 4.27
N LYS A 24 8.34 -6.32 3.92
CA LYS A 24 7.92 -5.06 3.29
C LYS A 24 7.12 -5.32 2.01
N ILE A 25 7.60 -6.22 1.15
CA ILE A 25 6.90 -6.62 -0.08
C ILE A 25 5.53 -7.22 0.28
N ARG A 26 5.47 -8.23 1.16
CA ARG A 26 4.20 -8.85 1.56
C ARG A 26 3.19 -7.83 2.10
N MET A 27 3.64 -6.91 2.94
CA MET A 27 2.78 -5.90 3.54
C MET A 27 2.25 -4.91 2.50
N LEU A 28 3.10 -4.44 1.58
CA LEU A 28 2.70 -3.54 0.50
C LEU A 28 1.77 -4.23 -0.51
N GLU A 29 1.98 -5.50 -0.81
CA GLU A 29 1.09 -6.29 -1.68
C GLU A 29 -0.28 -6.48 -1.03
N GLN A 30 -0.33 -6.85 0.24
CA GLN A 30 -1.57 -6.95 1.01
C GLN A 30 -2.31 -5.60 1.00
N TRP A 31 -1.61 -4.49 1.23
CA TRP A 31 -2.20 -3.16 1.22
C TRP A 31 -2.74 -2.75 -0.14
N ARG A 32 -2.01 -3.07 -1.22
CA ARG A 32 -2.48 -2.87 -2.60
C ARG A 32 -3.81 -3.59 -2.85
N ASP A 33 -3.89 -4.85 -2.44
CA ASP A 33 -5.05 -5.69 -2.74
C ASP A 33 -6.26 -5.31 -1.87
N ASP A 34 -6.04 -4.99 -0.60
CA ASP A 34 -7.06 -4.39 0.26
C ASP A 34 -7.57 -3.06 -0.30
N LYS A 35 -6.67 -2.17 -0.79
CA LYS A 35 -7.09 -0.90 -1.39
C LYS A 35 -7.91 -1.11 -2.65
N LYS A 36 -7.52 -2.07 -3.51
CA LYS A 36 -8.30 -2.45 -4.69
C LYS A 36 -9.65 -3.04 -4.30
N ALA A 37 -9.70 -3.91 -3.30
CA ALA A 37 -10.94 -4.50 -2.79
C ALA A 37 -11.86 -3.42 -2.21
N TYR A 38 -11.31 -2.50 -1.43
CA TYR A 38 -12.01 -1.34 -0.89
C TYR A 38 -12.53 -0.41 -2.00
N MET A 39 -11.74 -0.15 -3.04
CA MET A 39 -12.16 0.65 -4.20
C MET A 39 -13.27 -0.02 -5.00
N ARG A 40 -13.20 -1.35 -5.18
CA ARG A 40 -14.28 -2.12 -5.83
C ARG A 40 -15.55 -2.15 -4.98
N ALA A 41 -15.41 -2.30 -3.67
CA ALA A 41 -16.53 -2.31 -2.73
C ALA A 41 -17.16 -0.92 -2.55
N SER A 42 -16.36 0.15 -2.60
CA SER A 42 -16.81 1.55 -2.61
C SER A 42 -17.27 2.03 -4.00
N GLY A 43 -17.71 1.11 -4.86
CA GLY A 43 -18.10 1.42 -6.23
C GLY A 43 -19.11 2.56 -6.33
N GLU A 44 -19.02 3.29 -7.44
CA GLU A 44 -20.06 4.17 -8.01
C GLU A 44 -20.12 5.67 -7.65
N GLY A 45 -19.07 6.33 -7.12
CA GLY A 45 -19.19 7.80 -7.07
C GLY A 45 -18.05 8.67 -6.58
N MET A 46 -16.90 8.12 -6.17
CA MET A 46 -15.80 8.96 -5.69
C MET A 46 -14.46 8.45 -6.22
N GLU A 47 -14.16 8.82 -7.48
CA GLU A 47 -12.79 9.01 -7.95
C GLU A 47 -12.17 10.18 -7.17
N GLY A 48 -11.96 9.99 -5.86
CA GLY A 48 -11.12 10.90 -5.09
C GLY A 48 -9.69 10.73 -5.57
N GLU A 49 -9.11 11.79 -6.13
CA GLU A 49 -7.74 11.87 -6.65
C GLU A 49 -6.72 11.23 -5.68
N ASP A 50 -6.93 11.39 -4.37
CA ASP A 50 -6.15 10.79 -3.29
C ASP A 50 -6.08 9.24 -3.30
N ARG A 51 -7.14 8.55 -3.76
CA ARG A 51 -7.18 7.08 -3.74
C ARG A 51 -6.33 6.47 -4.84
N ALA A 52 -6.36 7.07 -6.02
CA ALA A 52 -5.51 6.68 -7.15
C ALA A 52 -4.04 7.00 -6.85
N ASP A 53 -3.78 8.13 -6.20
CA ASP A 53 -2.43 8.52 -5.81
C ASP A 53 -1.82 7.55 -4.79
N LEU A 54 -2.60 7.12 -3.78
CA LEU A 54 -2.13 6.12 -2.82
C LEU A 54 -1.78 4.78 -3.49
N LEU A 55 -2.61 4.28 -4.41
CA LEU A 55 -2.32 3.04 -5.14
C LEU A 55 -1.04 3.17 -5.97
N LYS A 56 -0.81 4.34 -6.57
CA LYS A 56 0.42 4.65 -7.31
C LYS A 56 1.64 4.64 -6.39
N ARG A 57 1.55 5.23 -5.20
CA ARG A 57 2.61 5.21 -4.18
C ARG A 57 2.94 3.80 -3.70
N ILE A 58 1.93 2.96 -3.44
CA ILE A 58 2.14 1.55 -3.07
C ILE A 58 2.90 0.79 -4.17
N LYS A 59 2.49 0.96 -5.43
CA LYS A 59 3.18 0.33 -6.57
C LYS A 59 4.63 0.81 -6.72
N LYS A 60 4.86 2.12 -6.56
CA LYS A 60 6.21 2.69 -6.62
C LYS A 60 7.10 2.12 -5.51
N ALA A 61 6.57 2.01 -4.28
CA ALA A 61 7.27 1.41 -3.16
C ALA A 61 7.64 -0.06 -3.42
N LEU A 62 6.72 -0.85 -3.99
CA LEU A 62 7.01 -2.22 -4.39
C LEU A 62 8.11 -2.30 -5.47
N ALA A 63 8.06 -1.44 -6.48
CA ALA A 63 9.07 -1.39 -7.54
C ALA A 63 10.46 -1.10 -6.97
N SER A 64 10.57 -0.12 -6.06
CA SER A 64 11.84 0.20 -5.38
C SER A 64 12.38 -0.92 -4.48
N LEU A 65 11.53 -1.88 -4.09
CA LEU A 65 11.94 -3.08 -3.37
C LEU A 65 12.19 -4.28 -4.28
N GLN A 66 11.95 -4.19 -5.59
CA GLN A 66 12.18 -5.28 -6.54
C GLN A 66 13.40 -5.05 -7.44
N GLU A 67 13.81 -3.80 -7.65
CA GLU A 67 15.18 -3.45 -8.08
C GLU A 67 16.22 -3.87 -7.03
#